data_AF-A0A420MVH6-F1
#
_entry.id   AF-A0A420MVH6-F1
#
_cell.length_a   1.000
_cell.length_b   1.000
_cell.length_c   1.000
_cell.angle_alpha   90.00
_cell.angle_beta   90.00
_cell.angle_gamma   90.00
#
_symmetry.space_group_name_H-M   'P 1'
#
loop_
_entity.id
_entity.type
_entity.pdbx_description
1 polymer ?
#
loop_
_entity_poly.entity_id
_entity_poly.type
_entity_poly.pdbx_seq_one_letter_code
_entity_poly.pdbx_strand_id
1 'polypeptide(L)'
;MRYLHLLALCGFPLALSCPSDPRVKADIRADTNRDGQVDLDGFSDTNGKTRWTEKSGAIFLPNIGDTDRRCSKHALTYQALTYQAVSNEELDECNEELDDCNDASDNTQRSPEYLAPLKTVPITTLFENTNGTVTVPDATQRKFELQAGLDLGIDARDTRRPDVWDGRVTVRFTVQVGDTKSSDTVMLRVAPVLTHHHLQKVEQVLASQDNGNPYLVYFTNILASIVKAAGLKKDLHLFNERSGKWVQDFVEPGYASMPGPNGTVSIRIMIRCPGDEREGGRQLFLYFRKAGVGAVQHLGKNVSNIDAGGNIEAIPPYTFKGKSWPAGRLVHGKDDTEKHHILSYLEAQETQKPLLLDTAWLSVGHVDEFLQFIPAKNKRGWVAVISDPRLAIKLLQDEQKAGHGSLPAISRKDDIDYDIPTITQVLGSMGFMKLNNECAQRIDGNIKILRREVGLADEDIIRIPALFNRDDSSEGDGSKLEVGAFYPAVINNLVLTGYNTCVAPNPWGPVVEGKDALAKVISDTYAKVGMKIKFIDDWDSHHEDQGGVHCGTNSIRDMSAQWW
;
A
#
# COMPACT_ATOMS: atom_id res chain seq x y z
N MET A 1 53.03 -36.02 25.99
CA MET A 1 53.02 -34.59 25.61
C MET A 1 52.57 -34.49 24.16
N ARG A 2 51.51 -33.70 23.90
CA ARG A 2 51.15 -32.90 22.68
C ARG A 2 51.93 -33.20 21.38
N TYR A 3 51.36 -33.40 20.18
CA TYR A 3 50.11 -32.94 19.55
C TYR A 3 49.66 -33.88 18.39
N LEU A 4 48.39 -33.72 18.01
CA LEU A 4 47.66 -34.23 16.83
C LEU A 4 48.35 -33.95 15.47
N HIS A 5 48.20 -34.88 14.52
CA HIS A 5 47.97 -34.58 13.10
C HIS A 5 47.05 -35.64 12.46
N LEU A 6 45.93 -35.18 11.88
CA LEU A 6 45.06 -35.94 10.98
C LEU A 6 45.65 -35.89 9.57
N LEU A 7 45.70 -37.04 8.89
CA LEU A 7 45.83 -37.11 7.44
C LEU A 7 44.88 -38.19 6.92
N ALA A 8 43.96 -37.75 6.07
CA ALA A 8 42.99 -38.56 5.37
C ALA A 8 43.68 -39.45 4.34
N LEU A 9 43.43 -40.77 4.42
CA LEU A 9 43.73 -41.71 3.35
C LEU A 9 42.43 -42.18 2.73
N CYS A 10 42.39 -42.02 1.41
CA CYS A 10 41.32 -42.40 0.51
C CYS A 10 40.99 -43.90 0.66
N GLY A 11 39.86 -44.19 1.31
CA GLY A 11 39.13 -45.41 1.07
C GLY A 11 38.05 -45.09 0.03
N PHE A 12 38.14 -45.66 -1.16
CA PHE A 12 36.98 -45.80 -2.04
C PHE A 12 36.06 -46.86 -1.41
N PRO A 13 34.84 -46.53 -0.94
CA PRO A 13 33.79 -47.52 -0.99
C PRO A 13 33.32 -47.56 -2.45
N LEU A 14 33.49 -48.71 -3.11
CA LEU A 14 32.60 -49.07 -4.21
C LEU A 14 31.19 -49.18 -3.62
N ALA A 15 30.51 -48.05 -3.50
CA ALA A 15 29.06 -48.03 -3.45
C ALA A 15 28.61 -48.44 -4.85
N LEU A 16 28.22 -49.71 -5.01
CA LEU A 16 27.31 -50.10 -6.06
C LEU A 16 26.07 -49.21 -5.91
N SER A 17 26.01 -48.14 -6.71
CA SER A 17 24.76 -47.45 -6.95
C SER A 17 23.85 -48.47 -7.61
N CYS A 18 22.91 -49.02 -6.84
CA CYS A 18 21.79 -49.74 -7.41
C CYS A 18 21.14 -48.79 -8.43
N PRO A 19 21.01 -49.17 -9.71
CA PRO A 19 20.28 -48.35 -10.66
C PRO A 19 18.87 -48.18 -10.13
N SER A 20 18.42 -46.94 -9.93
CA SER A 20 17.01 -46.64 -9.71
C SER A 20 16.22 -47.35 -10.81
N ASP A 21 15.26 -48.17 -10.43
CA ASP A 21 14.31 -48.74 -11.39
C ASP A 21 13.73 -47.59 -12.24
N PRO A 22 13.94 -47.54 -13.56
CA PRO A 22 13.46 -46.45 -14.42
C PRO A 22 11.93 -46.29 -14.42
N ARG A 23 11.21 -47.22 -13.77
CA ARG A 23 9.75 -47.24 -13.66
C ARG A 23 9.17 -46.32 -12.58
N VAL A 24 9.96 -45.72 -11.69
CA VAL A 24 9.44 -44.84 -10.61
C VAL A 24 10.13 -43.47 -10.60
N LYS A 25 9.48 -42.49 -11.23
CA LYS A 25 9.92 -41.09 -11.29
C LYS A 25 8.91 -40.19 -10.60
N ALA A 26 9.28 -39.63 -9.45
CA ALA A 26 8.52 -38.55 -8.83
C ALA A 26 8.57 -37.32 -9.74
N ASP A 27 7.43 -36.67 -9.95
CA ASP A 27 7.34 -35.43 -10.71
C ASP A 27 6.20 -34.57 -10.15
N ILE A 28 6.54 -33.40 -9.61
CA ILE A 28 5.61 -32.40 -9.10
C ILE A 28 5.65 -31.14 -9.94
N ARG A 29 4.46 -30.59 -10.23
CA ARG A 29 4.22 -29.46 -11.13
C ARG A 29 3.48 -28.34 -10.40
N ALA A 30 3.77 -27.12 -10.83
CA ALA A 30 3.08 -25.89 -10.45
C ALA A 30 3.10 -24.95 -11.66
N ASP A 31 2.24 -23.94 -11.70
CA ASP A 31 2.20 -22.92 -12.77
C ASP A 31 3.46 -22.02 -12.71
N THR A 32 4.56 -22.46 -13.31
CA THR A 32 5.87 -21.79 -13.27
C THR A 32 6.07 -20.80 -14.41
N ASN A 33 5.29 -20.91 -15.48
CA ASN A 33 5.23 -19.95 -16.58
C ASN A 33 4.16 -18.86 -16.36
N ARG A 34 3.33 -18.97 -15.31
CA ARG A 34 2.35 -17.98 -14.86
C ARG A 34 1.20 -17.78 -15.84
N ASP A 35 0.77 -18.84 -16.52
CA ASP A 35 -0.34 -18.81 -17.47
C ASP A 35 -1.70 -19.16 -16.85
N GLY A 36 -1.72 -19.48 -15.55
CA GLY A 36 -2.91 -19.83 -14.78
C GLY A 36 -3.25 -21.32 -14.80
N GLN A 37 -2.46 -22.17 -15.46
CA GLN A 37 -2.67 -23.60 -15.55
C GLN A 37 -1.42 -24.39 -15.14
N VAL A 38 -1.61 -25.65 -14.74
CA VAL A 38 -0.51 -26.56 -14.43
C VAL A 38 -0.39 -27.57 -15.57
N ASP A 39 0.69 -27.47 -16.34
CA ASP A 39 0.98 -28.36 -17.47
C ASP A 39 1.53 -29.71 -16.98
N LEU A 40 0.77 -30.77 -17.24
CA LEU A 40 1.17 -32.16 -16.97
C LEU A 40 1.68 -32.90 -18.21
N ASP A 41 1.35 -32.41 -19.41
CA ASP A 41 1.58 -33.12 -20.67
C ASP A 41 2.83 -32.62 -21.40
N GLY A 42 3.14 -31.33 -21.25
CA GLY A 42 4.27 -30.65 -21.89
C GLY A 42 5.42 -30.35 -20.94
N PHE A 43 6.18 -29.30 -21.30
CA PHE A 43 7.40 -28.90 -20.60
C PHE A 43 7.36 -27.49 -20.02
N SER A 44 6.25 -26.76 -20.17
CA SER A 44 6.17 -25.37 -19.69
C SER A 44 6.38 -25.28 -18.18
N ASP A 45 5.86 -26.28 -17.44
CA ASP A 45 6.03 -26.41 -15.99
C ASP A 45 7.10 -27.40 -15.54
N THR A 46 8.09 -27.62 -16.41
CA THR A 46 9.29 -28.42 -16.10
C THR A 46 10.52 -27.57 -15.95
N ASN A 47 10.71 -26.65 -16.87
CA ASN A 47 11.97 -25.94 -17.02
C ASN A 47 12.11 -24.90 -15.91
N GLY A 48 13.17 -25.02 -15.11
CA GLY A 48 13.48 -24.03 -14.08
C GLY A 48 12.59 -24.07 -12.84
N LYS A 49 11.68 -25.05 -12.71
CA LYS A 49 10.71 -25.16 -11.60
C LYS A 49 11.30 -25.18 -10.19
N THR A 50 12.61 -25.41 -10.05
CA THR A 50 13.34 -25.40 -8.77
C THR A 50 13.91 -24.03 -8.40
N ARG A 51 13.66 -22.99 -9.21
CA ARG A 51 14.10 -21.61 -8.99
C ARG A 51 12.93 -20.66 -9.16
N TRP A 52 12.99 -19.55 -8.42
CA TRP A 52 12.02 -18.47 -8.54
C TRP A 52 12.74 -17.16 -8.91
N THR A 53 12.21 -16.47 -9.91
CA THR A 53 12.70 -15.17 -10.40
C THR A 53 11.53 -14.22 -10.62
N GLU A 54 11.79 -12.93 -10.82
CA GLU A 54 10.75 -11.97 -11.18
C GLU A 54 9.97 -12.33 -12.46
N LYS A 55 10.49 -13.20 -13.34
CA LYS A 55 9.84 -13.55 -14.62
C LYS A 55 9.31 -14.99 -14.72
N SER A 56 9.61 -15.84 -13.74
CA SER A 56 9.28 -17.27 -13.79
C SER A 56 9.36 -17.88 -12.40
N GLY A 57 8.55 -18.91 -12.17
CA GLY A 57 8.36 -19.57 -10.89
C GLY A 57 6.94 -19.31 -10.38
N ALA A 58 6.36 -20.34 -9.78
CA ALA A 58 4.98 -20.33 -9.32
C ALA A 58 4.75 -19.36 -8.16
N ILE A 59 3.55 -18.81 -8.10
CA ILE A 59 3.11 -17.83 -7.10
C ILE A 59 1.96 -18.47 -6.32
N PHE A 60 1.90 -18.19 -5.02
CA PHE A 60 0.78 -18.59 -4.17
C PHE A 60 0.37 -17.43 -3.26
N LEU A 61 -0.88 -17.42 -2.80
CA LEU A 61 -1.42 -16.30 -2.03
C LEU A 61 -1.21 -16.48 -0.52
N PRO A 62 -1.01 -15.37 0.22
CA PRO A 62 -1.22 -15.35 1.65
C PRO A 62 -2.73 -15.43 1.91
N ASN A 63 -3.22 -16.58 2.36
CA ASN A 63 -4.65 -16.78 2.63
C ASN A 63 -4.98 -16.29 4.04
N ILE A 64 -4.72 -15.00 4.26
CA ILE A 64 -4.82 -14.32 5.56
C ILE A 64 -6.21 -13.68 5.79
N GLY A 65 -7.24 -14.20 5.12
CA GLY A 65 -8.64 -13.83 5.35
C GLY A 65 -9.18 -14.33 6.68
N ASP A 66 -10.47 -14.10 6.93
CA ASP A 66 -11.17 -14.61 8.11
C ASP A 66 -12.60 -15.08 7.79
N THR A 67 -12.69 -16.28 7.25
CA THR A 67 -13.95 -16.95 6.95
C THR A 67 -14.79 -17.11 8.22
N ASP A 68 -16.09 -16.80 8.10
CA ASP A 68 -17.04 -16.74 9.21
C ASP A 68 -16.68 -15.75 10.34
N ARG A 69 -15.67 -14.89 10.14
CA ARG A 69 -15.15 -13.93 11.13
C ARG A 69 -14.71 -14.60 12.42
N ARG A 70 -14.12 -15.79 12.35
CA ARG A 70 -13.72 -16.60 13.51
C ARG A 70 -12.65 -15.87 14.33
N CYS A 71 -11.64 -15.33 13.66
CA CYS A 71 -10.55 -14.62 14.29
C CYS A 71 -11.00 -13.27 14.85
N SER A 72 -11.78 -12.50 14.09
CA SER A 72 -12.38 -11.25 14.55
C SER A 72 -13.27 -11.44 15.78
N LYS A 73 -14.14 -12.47 15.79
CA LYS A 73 -15.01 -12.78 16.93
C LYS A 73 -14.21 -13.16 18.18
N HIS A 74 -13.13 -13.91 18.00
CA HIS A 74 -12.23 -14.23 19.10
C HIS A 74 -11.52 -12.97 19.62
N ALA A 75 -11.01 -12.15 18.70
CA ALA A 75 -10.31 -10.91 19.04
C ALA A 75 -11.19 -9.92 19.84
N LEU A 76 -12.49 -9.89 19.57
CA LEU A 76 -13.45 -9.07 20.32
C LEU A 76 -13.65 -9.52 21.78
N THR A 77 -13.11 -10.68 22.17
CA THR A 77 -13.12 -11.12 23.58
C THR A 77 -11.97 -10.53 24.39
N TYR A 78 -10.93 -10.00 23.74
CA TYR A 78 -9.83 -9.34 24.43
C TYR A 78 -10.27 -7.97 24.96
N GLN A 79 -10.24 -7.82 26.28
CA GLN A 79 -10.55 -6.54 26.92
C GLN A 79 -9.56 -5.45 26.49
N ALA A 80 -8.29 -5.78 26.31
CA ALA A 80 -7.27 -4.82 25.87
C ALA A 80 -7.56 -4.18 24.50
N LEU A 81 -8.19 -4.91 23.58
CA LEU A 81 -8.58 -4.37 22.26
C LEU A 81 -9.88 -3.55 22.29
N THR A 82 -10.59 -3.55 23.42
CA THR A 82 -11.91 -2.93 23.58
C THR A 82 -11.98 -1.91 24.73
N TYR A 83 -10.91 -1.77 25.53
CA TYR A 83 -10.86 -0.94 26.73
C TYR A 83 -9.63 -0.03 26.73
N GLN A 84 -9.82 1.28 26.95
CA GLN A 84 -8.80 2.31 26.77
C GLN A 84 -7.76 2.41 27.91
N ALA A 85 -7.85 1.57 28.95
CA ALA A 85 -7.04 1.68 30.17
C ALA A 85 -6.12 0.46 30.41
N VAL A 86 -5.68 -0.20 29.35
CA VAL A 86 -4.71 -1.30 29.42
C VAL A 86 -3.28 -0.81 29.20
N SER A 87 -2.30 -1.58 29.66
CA SER A 87 -0.89 -1.25 29.47
C SER A 87 -0.45 -1.43 28.00
N ASN A 88 0.61 -0.73 27.59
CA ASN A 88 1.19 -0.89 26.25
C ASN A 88 1.70 -2.31 26.00
N GLU A 89 2.19 -3.00 27.04
CA GLU A 89 2.68 -4.39 26.93
C GLU A 89 1.52 -5.37 26.63
N GLU A 90 0.39 -5.24 27.33
CA GLU A 90 -0.81 -6.06 27.05
C GLU A 90 -1.38 -5.79 25.65
N LEU A 91 -1.28 -4.54 25.17
CA LEU A 91 -1.68 -4.17 23.82
C LEU A 91 -0.76 -4.76 22.76
N ASP A 92 0.54 -4.77 22.99
CA ASP A 92 1.53 -5.36 22.07
C ASP A 92 1.29 -6.86 21.91
N GLU A 93 1.07 -7.59 23.00
CA GLU A 93 0.74 -9.03 22.96
C GLU A 93 -0.56 -9.28 22.18
N CYS A 94 -1.62 -8.50 22.45
CA CYS A 94 -2.86 -8.62 21.69
C CYS A 94 -2.68 -8.29 20.20
N ASN A 95 -1.83 -7.30 19.88
CA ASN A 95 -1.53 -6.95 18.49
C ASN A 95 -0.84 -8.13 17.79
N GLU A 96 0.12 -8.80 18.42
CA GLU A 96 0.79 -9.98 17.84
C GLU A 96 -0.23 -11.11 17.57
N GLU A 97 -1.14 -11.40 18.50
CA GLU A 97 -2.18 -12.43 18.31
C GLU A 97 -3.15 -12.14 17.15
N LEU A 98 -3.35 -10.87 16.78
CA LEU A 98 -4.22 -10.50 15.67
C LEU A 98 -3.69 -11.00 14.31
N ASP A 99 -2.37 -11.00 14.12
CA ASP A 99 -1.71 -11.48 12.89
C ASP A 99 -1.73 -13.02 12.80
N ASP A 100 -1.62 -13.71 13.95
CA ASP A 100 -1.52 -15.17 14.02
C ASP A 100 -2.80 -15.91 13.65
N CYS A 101 -3.97 -15.32 13.89
CA CYS A 101 -5.24 -15.94 13.52
C CYS A 101 -5.72 -15.50 12.14
N ASN A 102 -5.78 -16.44 11.20
CA ASN A 102 -6.34 -16.24 9.86
C ASN A 102 -6.83 -17.56 9.24
N ASP A 103 -7.30 -17.53 7.99
CA ASP A 103 -7.86 -18.71 7.32
C ASP A 103 -6.86 -19.86 7.13
N ALA A 104 -5.58 -19.55 6.97
CA ALA A 104 -4.48 -20.51 6.82
C ALA A 104 -3.75 -20.84 8.14
N SER A 105 -4.17 -20.28 9.29
CA SER A 105 -3.43 -20.43 10.55
C SER A 105 -3.40 -21.86 11.11
N ASP A 106 -4.26 -22.76 10.62
CA ASP A 106 -4.25 -24.19 10.97
C ASP A 106 -4.29 -25.10 9.73
N ASN A 107 -4.72 -26.35 9.88
CA ASN A 107 -4.80 -27.33 8.78
C ASN A 107 -6.20 -27.47 8.16
N THR A 108 -7.18 -26.72 8.66
CA THR A 108 -8.55 -26.69 8.16
C THR A 108 -8.61 -25.78 6.95
N GLN A 109 -8.99 -26.33 5.82
CA GLN A 109 -9.18 -25.59 4.58
C GLN A 109 -10.46 -24.73 4.70
N ARG A 110 -10.35 -23.41 4.48
CA ARG A 110 -11.48 -22.46 4.58
C ARG A 110 -11.82 -21.72 3.29
N SER A 111 -10.80 -21.35 2.50
CA SER A 111 -10.95 -20.50 1.30
C SER A 111 -10.27 -21.13 0.08
N PRO A 112 -10.84 -22.20 -0.51
CA PRO A 112 -10.14 -23.04 -1.50
C PRO A 112 -9.85 -22.31 -2.80
N GLU A 113 -10.58 -21.23 -3.08
CA GLU A 113 -10.36 -20.33 -4.20
C GLU A 113 -8.99 -19.62 -4.18
N TYR A 114 -8.30 -19.58 -3.04
CA TYR A 114 -6.98 -18.95 -2.91
C TYR A 114 -5.81 -19.93 -2.92
N LEU A 115 -6.08 -21.24 -3.06
CA LEU A 115 -5.04 -22.25 -3.16
C LEU A 115 -4.37 -22.21 -4.54
N ALA A 116 -3.04 -22.09 -4.58
CA ALA A 116 -2.29 -22.30 -5.80
C ALA A 116 -2.27 -23.80 -6.13
N PRO A 117 -2.61 -24.20 -7.37
CA PRO A 117 -2.65 -25.60 -7.76
C PRO A 117 -1.24 -26.20 -7.85
N LEU A 118 -1.09 -27.38 -7.29
CA LEU A 118 0.09 -28.25 -7.38
C LEU A 118 -0.38 -29.61 -7.87
N LYS A 119 0.36 -30.24 -8.78
CA LYS A 119 -0.02 -31.56 -9.31
C LYS A 119 1.14 -32.52 -9.34
N THR A 120 0.88 -33.80 -9.08
CA THR A 120 1.87 -34.85 -9.35
C THR A 120 1.54 -35.56 -10.66
N VAL A 121 2.55 -35.82 -11.48
CA VAL A 121 2.36 -36.59 -12.72
C VAL A 121 2.01 -38.03 -12.34
N PRO A 122 0.94 -38.62 -12.89
CA PRO A 122 0.57 -40.01 -12.60
C PRO A 122 1.69 -41.00 -12.92
N ILE A 123 1.94 -41.96 -12.02
CA ILE A 123 2.93 -43.02 -12.21
C ILE A 123 2.17 -44.35 -12.42
N THR A 124 1.78 -44.61 -13.67
CA THR A 124 0.90 -45.73 -14.06
C THR A 124 1.53 -47.11 -13.91
N THR A 125 2.84 -47.17 -13.65
CA THR A 125 3.64 -48.38 -13.45
C THR A 125 3.62 -48.90 -12.00
N LEU A 126 3.00 -48.18 -11.06
CA LEU A 126 2.92 -48.58 -9.65
C LEU A 126 1.79 -49.59 -9.39
N PHE A 127 2.00 -50.47 -8.39
CA PHE A 127 0.96 -51.35 -7.87
C PHE A 127 0.01 -50.61 -6.91
N GLU A 128 -1.21 -51.10 -6.74
CA GLU A 128 -2.16 -50.68 -5.69
C GLU A 128 -1.46 -50.69 -4.31
N ASN A 129 -1.71 -49.67 -3.48
CA ASN A 129 -1.08 -49.45 -2.15
C ASN A 129 0.37 -48.92 -2.12
N THR A 130 0.86 -48.30 -3.19
CA THR A 130 2.14 -47.56 -3.14
C THR A 130 1.96 -46.19 -2.49
N ASN A 131 2.76 -45.87 -1.46
CA ASN A 131 2.66 -44.62 -0.70
C ASN A 131 3.61 -43.53 -1.22
N GLY A 132 3.09 -42.31 -1.30
CA GLY A 132 3.84 -41.09 -1.58
C GLY A 132 3.80 -40.12 -0.41
N THR A 133 4.79 -39.23 -0.37
CA THR A 133 4.81 -38.11 0.57
C THR A 133 5.03 -36.79 -0.15
N VAL A 134 4.24 -35.79 0.21
CA VAL A 134 4.49 -34.40 -0.12
C VAL A 134 4.87 -33.69 1.17
N THR A 135 5.99 -32.98 1.11
CA THR A 135 6.54 -32.27 2.26
C THR A 135 6.95 -30.87 1.85
N VAL A 136 6.60 -29.89 2.67
CA VAL A 136 7.33 -28.63 2.75
C VAL A 136 8.35 -28.82 3.87
N PRO A 137 9.67 -28.67 3.62
CA PRO A 137 10.68 -28.67 4.68
C PRO A 137 10.27 -27.72 5.80
N ASP A 138 10.39 -28.16 7.06
CA ASP A 138 9.99 -27.43 8.28
C ASP A 138 8.47 -27.27 8.53
N ALA A 139 7.61 -27.97 7.78
CA ALA A 139 6.17 -28.07 8.03
C ALA A 139 5.66 -29.52 8.24
N THR A 140 4.39 -29.67 8.63
CA THR A 140 3.75 -30.97 8.90
C THR A 140 3.67 -31.85 7.64
N GLN A 141 4.09 -33.12 7.74
CA GLN A 141 4.06 -34.08 6.63
C GLN A 141 2.64 -34.60 6.34
N ARG A 142 2.27 -34.78 5.06
CA ARG A 142 1.03 -35.46 4.64
C ARG A 142 1.34 -36.69 3.76
N LYS A 143 0.66 -37.82 4.03
CA LYS A 143 0.80 -39.12 3.32
C LYS A 143 -0.45 -39.42 2.48
N PHE A 144 -0.32 -40.08 1.33
CA PHE A 144 -1.43 -40.40 0.41
C PHE A 144 -1.09 -41.55 -0.56
N GLU A 145 -2.11 -42.05 -1.26
CA GLU A 145 -2.05 -43.10 -2.30
C GLU A 145 -1.74 -42.50 -3.69
N LEU A 146 -0.92 -43.18 -4.50
CA LEU A 146 -0.20 -42.56 -5.64
C LEU A 146 -0.74 -42.82 -7.06
N GLN A 147 -1.56 -43.85 -7.26
CA GLN A 147 -1.78 -44.42 -8.60
C GLN A 147 -2.46 -43.45 -9.59
N ALA A 148 -3.25 -42.49 -9.10
CA ALA A 148 -3.99 -41.53 -9.93
C ALA A 148 -3.25 -40.18 -10.16
N GLY A 149 -2.06 -39.98 -9.57
CA GLY A 149 -1.55 -38.63 -9.33
C GLY A 149 -2.37 -37.89 -8.27
N LEU A 150 -1.99 -36.65 -7.96
CA LEU A 150 -2.67 -35.82 -6.96
C LEU A 150 -2.92 -34.43 -7.49
N ASP A 151 -4.11 -33.91 -7.19
CA ASP A 151 -4.37 -32.48 -7.17
C ASP A 151 -4.19 -31.98 -5.73
N LEU A 152 -3.25 -31.04 -5.57
CA LEU A 152 -2.87 -30.42 -4.31
C LEU A 152 -3.12 -28.90 -4.40
N GLY A 153 -3.31 -28.27 -3.25
CA GLY A 153 -3.39 -26.82 -3.12
C GLY A 153 -2.42 -26.32 -2.06
N ILE A 154 -1.81 -25.16 -2.29
CA ILE A 154 -0.94 -24.49 -1.32
C ILE A 154 -1.31 -23.01 -1.18
N ASP A 155 -1.37 -22.53 0.06
CA ASP A 155 -1.46 -21.12 0.46
C ASP A 155 -0.39 -20.81 1.52
N ALA A 156 -0.22 -19.52 1.83
CA ALA A 156 0.67 -19.06 2.89
C ALA A 156 -0.12 -18.63 4.12
N ARG A 157 0.47 -18.90 5.30
CA ARG A 157 -0.05 -18.45 6.61
C ARG A 157 0.23 -16.98 6.91
N ASP A 158 1.18 -16.39 6.20
CA ASP A 158 1.61 -15.01 6.36
C ASP A 158 2.11 -14.47 5.01
N THR A 159 2.45 -13.20 5.00
CA THR A 159 3.08 -12.45 3.91
C THR A 159 4.60 -12.51 4.02
N ARG A 160 5.31 -11.82 3.11
CA ARG A 160 6.76 -11.65 3.27
C ARG A 160 7.02 -10.75 4.47
N ARG A 161 7.89 -11.18 5.38
CA ARG A 161 8.24 -10.47 6.61
C ARG A 161 9.74 -10.19 6.65
N PRO A 162 10.16 -8.94 6.93
CA PRO A 162 11.58 -8.59 7.03
C PRO A 162 12.24 -9.45 8.10
N ASP A 163 13.42 -9.99 7.79
CA ASP A 163 14.24 -10.83 8.67
C ASP A 163 13.58 -12.11 9.21
N VAL A 164 12.37 -12.46 8.75
CA VAL A 164 11.62 -13.65 9.17
C VAL A 164 11.41 -14.62 8.01
N TRP A 165 10.76 -14.19 6.93
CA TRP A 165 10.48 -15.04 5.77
C TRP A 165 10.40 -14.25 4.47
N ASP A 166 11.25 -14.63 3.51
CA ASP A 166 11.34 -14.01 2.18
C ASP A 166 10.22 -14.43 1.20
N GLY A 167 9.32 -15.28 1.68
CA GLY A 167 8.18 -15.80 0.93
C GLY A 167 8.45 -17.09 0.15
N ARG A 168 9.68 -17.60 0.10
CA ARG A 168 10.01 -18.79 -0.71
C ARG A 168 9.64 -20.07 0.04
N VAL A 169 9.09 -21.02 -0.71
CA VAL A 169 8.81 -22.38 -0.25
C VAL A 169 9.27 -23.38 -1.31
N THR A 170 9.87 -24.48 -0.86
CA THR A 170 10.20 -25.62 -1.74
C THR A 170 9.31 -26.79 -1.37
N VAL A 171 8.42 -27.18 -2.27
CA VAL A 171 7.58 -28.37 -2.08
C VAL A 171 8.32 -29.57 -2.66
N ARG A 172 8.53 -30.60 -1.83
CA ARG A 172 9.16 -31.86 -2.23
C ARG A 172 8.13 -32.97 -2.31
N PHE A 173 8.08 -33.62 -3.45
CA PHE A 173 7.35 -34.87 -3.65
C PHE A 173 8.33 -36.04 -3.63
N THR A 174 8.04 -37.06 -2.82
CA THR A 174 8.85 -38.27 -2.70
C THR A 174 7.97 -39.51 -2.88
N VAL A 175 8.46 -40.45 -3.68
CA VAL A 175 7.84 -41.76 -3.90
C VAL A 175 8.82 -42.83 -3.42
N GLN A 176 8.35 -43.78 -2.63
CA GLN A 176 9.12 -44.91 -2.13
C GLN A 176 8.46 -46.23 -2.55
N VAL A 177 9.22 -47.10 -3.22
CA VAL A 177 8.77 -48.44 -3.67
C VAL A 177 9.83 -49.46 -3.32
N GLY A 178 9.56 -50.31 -2.31
CA GLY A 178 10.60 -51.15 -1.72
C GLY A 178 11.77 -50.30 -1.24
N ASP A 179 12.99 -50.60 -1.71
CA ASP A 179 14.20 -49.82 -1.44
C ASP A 179 14.42 -48.64 -2.42
N THR A 180 13.61 -48.54 -3.48
CA THR A 180 13.75 -47.47 -4.47
C THR A 180 13.07 -46.19 -4.00
N LYS A 181 13.84 -45.10 -3.96
CA LYS A 181 13.37 -43.75 -3.62
C LYS A 181 13.52 -42.81 -4.81
N SER A 182 12.47 -42.07 -5.12
CA SER A 182 12.47 -41.01 -6.13
C SER A 182 11.95 -39.72 -5.53
N SER A 183 12.54 -38.58 -5.87
CA SER A 183 12.09 -37.28 -5.36
C SER A 183 12.21 -36.19 -6.39
N ASP A 184 11.28 -35.25 -6.35
CA ASP A 184 11.25 -34.07 -7.18
C ASP A 184 10.74 -32.86 -6.39
N THR A 185 11.07 -31.67 -6.85
CA THR A 185 10.79 -30.43 -6.13
C THR A 185 10.31 -29.31 -7.05
N VAL A 186 9.42 -28.47 -6.52
CA VAL A 186 9.02 -27.21 -7.13
C VAL A 186 9.15 -26.08 -6.12
N MET A 187 9.66 -24.94 -6.55
CA MET A 187 9.77 -23.73 -5.74
C MET A 187 8.63 -22.77 -6.08
N LEU A 188 8.00 -22.25 -5.04
CA LEU A 188 7.01 -21.19 -5.15
C LEU A 188 7.43 -20.00 -4.29
N ARG A 189 6.86 -18.83 -4.55
CA ARG A 189 7.01 -17.67 -3.70
C ARG A 189 5.65 -17.04 -3.41
N VAL A 190 5.41 -16.67 -2.15
CA VAL A 190 4.18 -15.98 -1.78
C VAL A 190 4.10 -14.66 -2.53
N ALA A 191 2.91 -14.32 -3.03
CA ALA A 191 2.64 -13.05 -3.67
C ALA A 191 3.00 -11.89 -2.71
N PRO A 192 3.66 -10.84 -3.21
CA PRO A 192 3.91 -9.65 -2.40
C PRO A 192 2.59 -8.97 -2.04
N VAL A 193 2.56 -8.27 -0.92
CA VAL A 193 1.49 -7.30 -0.66
C VAL A 193 1.79 -6.04 -1.46
N LEU A 194 0.84 -5.63 -2.29
CA LEU A 194 0.90 -4.46 -3.14
C LEU A 194 -0.06 -3.39 -2.60
N THR A 195 0.39 -2.14 -2.52
CA THR A 195 -0.50 -1.00 -2.30
C THR A 195 -1.11 -0.53 -3.62
N HIS A 196 -2.16 0.27 -3.51
CA HIS A 196 -2.85 0.78 -4.67
C HIS A 196 -2.19 2.04 -5.26
N HIS A 197 -2.26 2.18 -6.58
CA HIS A 197 -1.94 3.44 -7.28
C HIS A 197 -3.20 4.05 -7.90
N HIS A 198 -3.18 5.36 -8.10
CA HIS A 198 -4.34 6.13 -8.57
C HIS A 198 -4.77 5.89 -10.03
N LEU A 199 -4.20 4.91 -10.75
CA LEU A 199 -4.79 4.47 -12.03
C LEU A 199 -5.79 3.33 -11.85
N GLN A 200 -5.77 2.67 -10.70
CA GLN A 200 -6.74 1.64 -10.38
C GLN A 200 -8.10 2.28 -10.10
N LYS A 201 -9.14 1.67 -10.66
CA LYS A 201 -10.52 2.13 -10.51
C LYS A 201 -10.94 2.05 -9.05
N VAL A 202 -11.58 3.10 -8.53
CA VAL A 202 -12.14 3.10 -7.18
C VAL A 202 -13.38 2.21 -7.12
N GLU A 203 -13.42 1.33 -6.14
CA GLU A 203 -14.55 0.44 -5.83
C GLU A 203 -15.34 0.89 -4.62
N GLN A 204 -14.67 1.49 -3.62
CA GLN A 204 -15.29 2.00 -2.41
C GLN A 204 -14.42 3.10 -1.80
N VAL A 205 -15.04 4.09 -1.18
CA VAL A 205 -14.36 5.15 -0.42
C VAL A 205 -14.52 4.86 1.08
N LEU A 206 -13.47 5.14 1.83
CA LEU A 206 -13.38 4.97 3.27
C LEU A 206 -13.32 6.35 3.92
N ALA A 207 -14.02 6.55 5.04
CA ALA A 207 -13.97 7.76 5.87
C ALA A 207 -14.30 7.41 7.33
N SER A 208 -14.13 8.34 8.27
CA SER A 208 -14.54 8.12 9.66
C SER A 208 -15.99 8.58 9.88
N GLN A 209 -16.72 7.87 10.73
CA GLN A 209 -18.00 8.32 11.27
C GLN A 209 -17.75 9.12 12.54
N ASP A 210 -18.44 10.24 12.67
CA ASP A 210 -18.56 10.96 13.95
C ASP A 210 -20.00 11.48 14.07
N ASN A 211 -20.59 11.34 15.25
CA ASN A 211 -21.95 11.83 15.54
C ASN A 211 -21.95 13.05 16.48
N GLY A 212 -20.79 13.42 17.04
CA GLY A 212 -20.60 14.53 17.98
C GLY A 212 -19.91 15.74 17.34
N ASN A 213 -19.08 15.56 16.31
CA ASN A 213 -18.48 16.66 15.55
C ASN A 213 -19.36 17.06 14.34
N PRO A 214 -20.06 18.21 14.39
CA PRO A 214 -20.94 18.64 13.31
C PRO A 214 -20.19 18.93 11.99
N TYR A 215 -18.93 19.36 12.05
CA TYR A 215 -18.12 19.64 10.88
C TYR A 215 -17.76 18.35 10.13
N LEU A 216 -17.40 17.29 10.85
CA LEU A 216 -17.11 15.98 10.25
C LEU A 216 -18.39 15.30 9.72
N VAL A 217 -19.53 15.46 10.40
CA VAL A 217 -20.84 15.03 9.89
C VAL A 217 -21.17 15.74 8.57
N TYR A 218 -20.97 17.05 8.51
CA TYR A 218 -21.20 17.83 7.29
C TYR A 218 -20.29 17.35 6.16
N PHE A 219 -18.99 17.21 6.44
CA PHE A 219 -17.99 16.71 5.50
C PHE A 219 -18.39 15.35 4.91
N THR A 220 -18.67 14.37 5.76
CA THR A 220 -18.99 13.00 5.32
C THR A 220 -20.27 12.91 4.50
N ASN A 221 -21.29 13.73 4.82
CA ASN A 221 -22.53 13.81 4.04
C ASN A 221 -22.32 14.40 2.64
N ILE A 222 -21.50 15.44 2.52
CA ILE A 222 -21.16 16.04 1.23
C ILE A 222 -20.28 15.08 0.43
N LEU A 223 -19.29 14.44 1.05
CA LEU A 223 -18.46 13.40 0.43
C LEU A 223 -19.32 12.28 -0.15
N ALA A 224 -20.25 11.72 0.64
CA ALA A 224 -21.16 10.68 0.20
C ALA A 224 -22.00 11.11 -1.01
N SER A 225 -22.49 12.35 -0.99
CA SER A 225 -23.27 12.93 -2.08
C SER A 225 -22.45 13.09 -3.37
N ILE A 226 -21.20 13.57 -3.26
CA ILE A 226 -20.29 13.72 -4.40
C ILE A 226 -19.93 12.36 -5.00
N VAL A 227 -19.56 11.39 -4.16
CA VAL A 227 -19.17 10.03 -4.57
C VAL A 227 -20.33 9.33 -5.30
N LYS A 228 -21.55 9.44 -4.77
CA LYS A 228 -22.76 8.93 -5.43
C LYS A 228 -23.04 9.63 -6.75
N ALA A 229 -22.92 10.96 -6.80
CA ALA A 229 -23.13 11.74 -8.02
C ALA A 229 -22.06 11.45 -9.10
N ALA A 230 -20.84 11.07 -8.70
CA ALA A 230 -19.79 10.62 -9.60
C ALA A 230 -20.10 9.25 -10.24
N GLY A 231 -21.00 8.46 -9.63
CA GLY A 231 -21.47 7.17 -10.14
C GLY A 231 -20.89 5.96 -9.42
N LEU A 232 -20.19 6.14 -8.28
CA LEU A 232 -19.75 5.02 -7.46
C LEU A 232 -20.97 4.32 -6.86
N LYS A 233 -21.05 3.00 -7.03
CA LYS A 233 -22.22 2.21 -6.62
C LYS A 233 -22.22 1.82 -5.15
N LYS A 234 -21.04 1.61 -4.56
CA LYS A 234 -20.92 1.27 -3.14
C LYS A 234 -20.95 2.55 -2.33
N ASP A 235 -21.72 2.52 -1.25
CA ASP A 235 -21.70 3.59 -0.26
C ASP A 235 -20.33 3.66 0.44
N LEU A 236 -20.07 4.79 1.09
CA LEU A 236 -18.88 4.96 1.92
C LEU A 236 -18.84 3.85 2.98
N HIS A 237 -17.67 3.31 3.25
CA HIS A 237 -17.44 2.61 4.50
C HIS A 237 -17.02 3.63 5.55
N LEU A 238 -17.77 3.70 6.65
CA LEU A 238 -17.47 4.61 7.73
C LEU A 238 -16.88 3.85 8.92
N PHE A 239 -15.64 4.17 9.29
CA PHE A 239 -15.01 3.63 10.50
C PHE A 239 -15.57 4.34 11.73
N ASN A 240 -15.95 3.58 12.75
CA ASN A 240 -16.44 4.14 14.01
C ASN A 240 -15.27 4.20 15.01
N GLU A 241 -14.29 5.06 14.75
CA GLU A 241 -13.12 5.22 15.62
C GLU A 241 -13.24 6.47 16.48
N ARG A 242 -12.69 6.40 17.69
CA ARG A 242 -12.72 7.53 18.64
C ARG A 242 -11.47 8.39 18.61
N SER A 243 -10.44 7.92 17.92
CA SER A 243 -9.06 8.43 17.98
C SER A 243 -8.68 9.36 16.83
N GLY A 244 -9.58 9.58 15.86
CA GLY A 244 -9.34 10.57 14.82
C GLY A 244 -10.26 10.44 13.62
N LYS A 245 -10.11 11.41 12.72
CA LYS A 245 -10.78 11.50 11.41
C LYS A 245 -9.87 11.08 10.25
N TRP A 246 -8.65 10.65 10.58
CA TRP A 246 -7.52 10.47 9.67
C TRP A 246 -7.48 9.07 9.07
N VAL A 247 -8.47 8.72 8.25
CA VAL A 247 -8.52 7.37 7.64
C VAL A 247 -7.30 7.04 6.80
N GLN A 248 -6.73 8.03 6.12
CA GLN A 248 -5.50 7.82 5.37
C GLN A 248 -4.34 7.37 6.25
N ASP A 249 -4.35 7.75 7.52
CA ASP A 249 -3.18 7.62 8.36
C ASP A 249 -3.04 6.26 9.05
N PHE A 250 -4.13 5.55 9.33
CA PHE A 250 -4.08 4.25 10.02
C PHE A 250 -4.30 3.04 9.10
N VAL A 251 -4.76 3.25 7.87
CA VAL A 251 -4.98 2.16 6.92
C VAL A 251 -4.40 2.50 5.56
N GLU A 252 -3.67 1.54 4.99
CA GLU A 252 -3.24 1.56 3.60
C GLU A 252 -3.85 0.33 2.89
N PRO A 253 -4.92 0.50 2.08
CA PRO A 253 -5.54 -0.60 1.36
C PRO A 253 -4.58 -1.21 0.33
N GLY A 254 -4.37 -2.52 0.43
CA GLY A 254 -3.55 -3.29 -0.49
C GLY A 254 -4.18 -4.60 -0.94
N TYR A 255 -3.39 -5.39 -1.66
CA TYR A 255 -3.82 -6.67 -2.22
C TYR A 255 -2.63 -7.58 -2.51
N ALA A 256 -2.88 -8.87 -2.59
CA ALA A 256 -1.97 -9.86 -3.17
C ALA A 256 -2.69 -10.58 -4.30
N SER A 257 -1.95 -10.96 -5.35
CA SER A 257 -2.54 -11.62 -6.51
C SER A 257 -1.61 -12.65 -7.15
N MET A 258 -2.22 -13.65 -7.78
CA MET A 258 -1.55 -14.71 -8.53
C MET A 258 -2.28 -15.01 -9.85
N PRO A 259 -1.63 -15.67 -10.83
CA PRO A 259 -2.30 -16.19 -12.01
C PRO A 259 -3.38 -17.21 -11.65
N GLY A 260 -4.43 -17.29 -12.45
CA GLY A 260 -5.47 -18.29 -12.33
C GLY A 260 -6.09 -18.63 -13.68
N PRO A 261 -6.83 -19.75 -13.77
CA PRO A 261 -7.30 -20.30 -15.05
C PRO A 261 -8.28 -19.37 -15.79
N ASN A 262 -8.94 -18.47 -15.07
CA ASN A 262 -9.91 -17.51 -15.61
C ASN A 262 -9.44 -16.05 -15.45
N GLY A 263 -8.15 -15.82 -15.25
CA GLY A 263 -7.55 -14.53 -14.95
C GLY A 263 -6.99 -14.44 -13.53
N THR A 264 -6.64 -13.22 -13.13
CA THR A 264 -6.01 -12.91 -11.84
C THR A 264 -6.89 -13.36 -10.67
N VAL A 265 -6.32 -14.11 -9.73
CA VAL A 265 -6.92 -14.42 -8.42
C VAL A 265 -6.31 -13.47 -7.40
N SER A 266 -7.15 -12.70 -6.70
CA SER A 266 -6.69 -11.67 -5.76
C SER A 266 -7.37 -11.78 -4.40
N ILE A 267 -6.61 -11.52 -3.35
CA ILE A 267 -7.11 -11.28 -2.00
C ILE A 267 -6.82 -9.83 -1.61
N ARG A 268 -7.81 -9.17 -1.01
CA ARG A 268 -7.61 -7.82 -0.45
C ARG A 268 -6.88 -7.92 0.87
N ILE A 269 -5.93 -7.04 1.13
CA ILE A 269 -5.15 -7.01 2.37
C ILE A 269 -5.14 -5.57 2.88
N MET A 270 -5.76 -5.33 4.02
CA MET A 270 -5.74 -4.00 4.66
C MET A 270 -4.48 -3.89 5.52
N ILE A 271 -3.59 -2.97 5.19
CA ILE A 271 -2.36 -2.75 5.94
C ILE A 271 -2.68 -1.74 7.05
N ARG A 272 -2.47 -2.14 8.30
CA ARG A 272 -2.53 -1.21 9.44
C ARG A 272 -1.22 -0.43 9.52
N CYS A 273 -1.30 0.87 9.37
CA CYS A 273 -0.17 1.75 9.62
C CYS A 273 0.09 1.89 11.13
N PRO A 274 1.35 2.02 11.57
CA PRO A 274 1.69 2.33 12.95
C PRO A 274 1.01 3.59 13.48
N GLY A 275 0.70 3.56 14.78
CA GLY A 275 -0.03 4.63 15.47
C GLY A 275 -0.63 4.08 16.77
N ASP A 276 -0.06 4.50 17.91
CA ASP A 276 -0.25 3.87 19.23
C ASP A 276 -1.68 4.10 19.75
N GLU A 277 -2.30 5.21 19.34
CA GLU A 277 -3.62 5.64 19.80
C GLU A 277 -4.76 5.34 18.81
N ARG A 278 -4.47 4.83 17.61
CA ARG A 278 -5.47 4.71 16.53
C ARG A 278 -6.25 3.40 16.62
N GLU A 279 -7.33 3.41 17.39
CA GLU A 279 -8.33 2.33 17.44
C GLU A 279 -8.82 1.94 16.04
N GLY A 280 -8.91 2.87 15.09
CA GLY A 280 -9.27 2.62 13.69
C GLY A 280 -8.43 1.54 13.03
N GLY A 281 -7.12 1.53 13.27
CA GLY A 281 -6.21 0.49 12.76
C GLY A 281 -6.55 -0.90 13.27
N ARG A 282 -6.98 -1.04 14.52
CA ARG A 282 -7.42 -2.33 15.09
C ARG A 282 -8.75 -2.79 14.50
N GLN A 283 -9.62 -1.87 14.07
CA GLN A 283 -10.88 -2.21 13.42
C GLN A 283 -10.69 -2.99 12.13
N LEU A 284 -9.52 -2.87 11.48
CA LEU A 284 -9.18 -3.69 10.33
C LEU A 284 -9.24 -5.18 10.66
N PHE A 285 -8.73 -5.59 11.83
CA PHE A 285 -8.76 -6.97 12.29
C PHE A 285 -10.09 -7.35 12.97
N LEU A 286 -10.69 -6.43 13.72
CA LEU A 286 -11.90 -6.69 14.51
C LEU A 286 -13.18 -6.70 13.67
N TYR A 287 -13.28 -5.83 12.68
CA TYR A 287 -14.52 -5.54 11.96
C TYR A 287 -14.41 -5.65 10.45
N PHE A 288 -13.24 -5.36 9.87
CA PHE A 288 -13.06 -5.32 8.42
C PHE A 288 -12.62 -6.67 7.82
N ARG A 289 -11.73 -7.39 8.51
CA ARG A 289 -11.24 -8.72 8.13
C ARG A 289 -12.39 -9.73 8.06
N LYS A 290 -12.45 -10.47 6.96
CA LYS A 290 -13.51 -11.45 6.65
C LYS A 290 -13.08 -12.37 5.50
N ALA A 291 -13.97 -13.24 5.04
CA ALA A 291 -13.76 -14.00 3.81
C ALA A 291 -13.35 -13.08 2.64
N GLY A 292 -12.20 -13.39 2.02
CA GLY A 292 -11.60 -12.63 0.92
C GLY A 292 -10.98 -11.27 1.26
N VAL A 293 -10.90 -10.91 2.55
CA VAL A 293 -10.24 -9.69 3.02
C VAL A 293 -9.37 -10.02 4.23
N GLY A 294 -8.05 -9.95 4.04
CA GLY A 294 -7.06 -10.06 5.10
C GLY A 294 -6.67 -8.70 5.70
N ALA A 295 -5.88 -8.77 6.76
CA ALA A 295 -5.25 -7.62 7.39
C ALA A 295 -3.83 -7.98 7.84
N VAL A 296 -2.93 -6.99 7.84
CA VAL A 296 -1.52 -7.14 8.27
C VAL A 296 -1.06 -5.88 8.98
N GLN A 297 -0.02 -5.99 9.80
CA GLN A 297 0.58 -4.84 10.47
C GLN A 297 2.10 -5.01 10.67
N HIS A 298 2.82 -3.90 10.81
CA HIS A 298 4.23 -3.87 11.23
C HIS A 298 4.48 -2.54 11.94
N LEU A 299 4.23 -2.53 13.25
CA LEU A 299 3.99 -1.30 14.02
C LEU A 299 5.26 -0.66 14.60
N GLY A 300 6.27 -1.45 14.96
CA GLY A 300 7.45 -0.91 15.64
C GLY A 300 7.14 -0.37 17.05
N LYS A 301 7.97 0.55 17.58
CA LYS A 301 7.84 1.13 18.93
C LYS A 301 8.15 2.62 18.90
N ASN A 302 7.49 3.41 19.74
CA ASN A 302 7.63 4.88 19.79
C ASN A 302 7.24 5.51 18.44
N VAL A 303 5.98 5.33 18.05
CA VAL A 303 5.49 5.83 16.77
C VAL A 303 5.49 7.36 16.73
N SER A 304 5.62 7.90 15.52
CA SER A 304 5.54 9.35 15.29
C SER A 304 4.66 9.66 14.08
N ASN A 305 4.42 10.94 13.81
CA ASN A 305 3.55 11.35 12.69
C ASN A 305 4.03 10.83 11.33
N ILE A 306 5.33 10.57 11.17
CA ILE A 306 5.87 10.05 9.91
C ILE A 306 5.44 8.61 9.63
N ASP A 307 4.88 7.91 10.62
CA ASP A 307 4.37 6.54 10.52
C ASP A 307 2.97 6.42 9.91
N ALA A 308 2.34 7.54 9.60
CA ALA A 308 1.02 7.56 9.01
C ALA A 308 1.01 7.14 7.54
N GLY A 309 -0.08 6.52 7.11
CA GLY A 309 -0.31 6.14 5.71
C GLY A 309 -0.34 7.32 4.72
N GLY A 310 -0.63 8.56 5.13
CA GLY A 310 -0.44 9.76 4.28
C GLY A 310 1.01 9.94 3.80
N ASN A 311 1.95 9.30 4.50
CA ASN A 311 3.36 9.28 4.13
C ASN A 311 3.76 8.10 3.20
N ILE A 312 2.78 7.31 2.74
CA ILE A 312 2.94 6.14 1.86
C ILE A 312 2.05 6.34 0.62
N GLU A 313 2.65 6.55 -0.52
CA GLU A 313 1.96 6.76 -1.80
C GLU A 313 2.49 5.81 -2.88
N ALA A 314 1.85 5.78 -4.05
CA ALA A 314 2.31 4.93 -5.16
C ALA A 314 2.45 5.67 -6.49
N ILE A 315 3.65 5.62 -7.06
CA ILE A 315 3.91 5.94 -8.47
C ILE A 315 3.24 4.86 -9.32
N PRO A 316 2.38 5.22 -10.29
CA PRO A 316 1.77 4.23 -11.18
C PRO A 316 2.79 3.50 -12.06
N PRO A 317 2.39 2.40 -12.75
CA PRO A 317 3.29 1.59 -13.55
C PRO A 317 4.12 2.39 -14.55
N TYR A 318 5.41 2.03 -14.67
CA TYR A 318 6.34 2.70 -15.58
C TYR A 318 7.55 1.84 -15.92
N THR A 319 8.20 2.17 -17.04
CA THR A 319 9.50 1.61 -17.41
C THR A 319 10.50 2.76 -17.56
N PHE A 320 11.66 2.60 -16.93
CA PHE A 320 12.74 3.58 -17.04
C PHE A 320 14.11 2.91 -17.01
N LYS A 321 15.01 3.33 -17.90
CA LYS A 321 16.39 2.78 -18.04
C LYS A 321 16.44 1.25 -18.08
N GLY A 322 15.51 0.62 -18.79
CA GLY A 322 15.45 -0.84 -18.94
C GLY A 322 14.89 -1.60 -17.73
N LYS A 323 14.51 -0.91 -16.64
CA LYS A 323 13.79 -1.51 -15.52
C LYS A 323 12.29 -1.20 -15.64
N SER A 324 11.47 -2.26 -15.56
CA SER A 324 10.01 -2.16 -15.54
C SER A 324 9.48 -2.29 -14.11
N TRP A 325 8.44 -1.52 -13.80
CA TRP A 325 7.70 -1.54 -12.54
C TRP A 325 6.21 -1.75 -12.88
N PRO A 326 5.78 -2.99 -13.16
CA PRO A 326 4.41 -3.28 -13.63
C PRO A 326 3.33 -3.02 -12.57
N ALA A 327 3.67 -3.14 -11.28
CA ALA A 327 2.81 -2.74 -10.16
C ALA A 327 3.01 -1.28 -9.73
N GLY A 328 3.85 -0.51 -10.44
CA GLY A 328 4.33 0.77 -9.97
C GLY A 328 5.40 0.65 -8.88
N ARG A 329 5.65 1.75 -8.17
CA ARG A 329 6.65 1.83 -7.11
C ARG A 329 6.12 2.72 -5.98
N LEU A 330 6.33 2.31 -4.73
CA LEU A 330 5.97 3.14 -3.60
C LEU A 330 6.81 4.43 -3.58
N VAL A 331 6.18 5.52 -3.15
CA VAL A 331 6.81 6.75 -2.71
C VAL A 331 6.56 6.87 -1.23
N HIS A 332 7.62 7.17 -0.49
CA HIS A 332 7.56 7.19 0.95
C HIS A 332 8.32 8.40 1.45
N GLY A 333 7.73 9.20 2.34
CA GLY A 333 8.42 10.37 2.87
C GLY A 333 9.58 9.97 3.78
N LYS A 334 10.56 10.85 3.83
CA LYS A 334 11.80 10.67 4.57
C LYS A 334 11.95 11.86 5.50
N ASP A 335 12.05 11.52 6.78
CA ASP A 335 12.51 12.43 7.82
C ASP A 335 14.05 12.46 7.92
N ASP A 336 14.59 13.49 8.55
CA ASP A 336 16.02 13.65 8.78
C ASP A 336 16.55 12.75 9.92
N THR A 337 15.70 12.43 10.90
CA THR A 337 16.09 11.78 12.16
C THR A 337 15.44 10.40 12.36
N GLU A 338 14.25 10.20 11.81
CA GLU A 338 13.45 9.00 12.05
C GLU A 338 13.24 8.19 10.76
N LYS A 339 12.90 6.91 10.96
CA LYS A 339 12.46 6.02 9.88
C LYS A 339 11.10 5.48 10.24
N HIS A 340 10.20 5.54 9.28
CA HIS A 340 8.89 4.94 9.42
C HIS A 340 9.02 3.43 9.65
N HIS A 341 8.36 2.94 10.69
CA HIS A 341 8.44 1.56 11.15
C HIS A 341 8.03 0.55 10.09
N ILE A 342 6.99 0.84 9.30
CA ILE A 342 6.50 -0.08 8.27
C ILE A 342 7.44 -0.21 7.06
N LEU A 343 8.44 0.66 6.92
CA LEU A 343 9.29 0.72 5.74
C LEU A 343 10.00 -0.61 5.45
N SER A 344 10.50 -1.30 6.48
CA SER A 344 11.16 -2.60 6.33
C SER A 344 10.21 -3.68 5.77
N TYR A 345 8.95 -3.65 6.20
CA TYR A 345 7.90 -4.51 5.69
C TYR A 345 7.59 -4.23 4.22
N LEU A 346 7.48 -2.95 3.83
CA LEU A 346 7.26 -2.54 2.44
C LEU A 346 8.46 -2.91 1.54
N GLU A 347 9.69 -2.79 2.05
CA GLU A 347 10.90 -3.19 1.35
C GLU A 347 10.96 -4.71 1.12
N ALA A 348 10.50 -5.52 2.09
CA ALA A 348 10.43 -6.98 1.98
C ALA A 348 9.48 -7.47 0.88
N GLN A 349 8.55 -6.63 0.43
CA GLN A 349 7.65 -6.97 -0.69
C GLN A 349 8.38 -6.91 -2.05
N GLU A 350 9.48 -6.17 -2.16
CA GLU A 350 10.36 -6.00 -3.33
C GLU A 350 9.72 -5.37 -4.59
N THR A 351 8.53 -5.81 -4.98
CA THR A 351 7.86 -5.49 -6.24
C THR A 351 7.55 -4.00 -6.39
N GLN A 352 7.12 -3.33 -5.31
CA GLN A 352 6.91 -1.89 -5.26
C GLN A 352 7.98 -1.17 -4.41
N LYS A 353 9.22 -1.67 -4.36
CA LYS A 353 10.29 -1.15 -3.48
C LYS A 353 10.27 0.39 -3.33
N PRO A 354 10.10 0.95 -2.11
CA PRO A 354 9.93 2.38 -1.90
C PRO A 354 11.00 3.30 -2.52
N LEU A 355 10.56 4.48 -2.95
CA LEU A 355 11.37 5.63 -3.30
C LEU A 355 11.21 6.69 -2.22
N LEU A 356 12.31 7.05 -1.56
CA LEU A 356 12.29 8.04 -0.48
C LEU A 356 12.31 9.47 -1.03
N LEU A 357 11.38 10.31 -0.55
CA LEU A 357 11.29 11.75 -0.85
C LEU A 357 11.43 12.57 0.44
N ASP A 358 12.05 13.75 0.39
CA ASP A 358 12.22 14.65 1.53
C ASP A 358 10.87 15.25 1.96
N THR A 359 10.40 14.86 3.14
CA THR A 359 9.19 15.40 3.78
C THR A 359 9.49 16.09 5.12
N ALA A 360 10.74 16.08 5.58
CA ALA A 360 11.18 16.64 6.88
C ALA A 360 10.96 18.16 7.03
N TRP A 361 10.55 18.84 5.96
CA TRP A 361 10.26 20.27 5.94
C TRP A 361 8.80 20.60 6.27
N LEU A 362 7.91 19.62 6.26
CA LEU A 362 6.49 19.75 6.62
C LEU A 362 6.31 19.40 8.10
N SER A 363 5.36 20.07 8.76
CA SER A 363 5.05 19.81 10.18
C SER A 363 4.46 18.40 10.39
N VAL A 364 3.53 18.00 9.52
CA VAL A 364 2.94 16.65 9.53
C VAL A 364 3.93 15.63 8.94
N GLY A 365 4.64 16.00 7.88
CA GLY A 365 5.77 15.25 7.35
C GLY A 365 5.41 14.22 6.29
N HIS A 366 4.30 14.44 5.57
CA HIS A 366 3.72 13.48 4.62
C HIS A 366 3.96 13.90 3.16
N VAL A 367 3.93 12.91 2.27
CA VAL A 367 4.19 13.13 0.85
C VAL A 367 2.94 13.60 0.10
N ASP A 368 1.76 13.21 0.56
CA ASP A 368 0.46 13.58 -0.04
C ASP A 368 0.14 15.09 0.09
N GLU A 369 0.84 15.81 0.97
CA GLU A 369 0.73 17.26 1.17
C GLU A 369 1.25 18.08 -0.02
N PHE A 370 2.12 17.52 -0.87
CA PHE A 370 2.73 18.25 -1.99
C PHE A 370 2.85 17.48 -3.31
N LEU A 371 2.56 16.19 -3.33
CA LEU A 371 2.70 15.33 -4.50
C LEU A 371 1.52 14.39 -4.66
N GLN A 372 1.01 14.27 -5.88
CA GLN A 372 -0.03 13.32 -6.24
C GLN A 372 0.23 12.77 -7.64
N PHE A 373 -0.12 11.51 -7.90
CA PHE A 373 -0.12 10.96 -9.26
C PHE A 373 -1.56 10.74 -9.74
N ILE A 374 -1.88 11.13 -10.97
CA ILE A 374 -3.23 10.97 -11.54
C ILE A 374 -3.20 10.47 -12.99
N PRO A 375 -4.27 9.77 -13.44
CA PRO A 375 -4.41 9.38 -14.84
C PRO A 375 -4.34 10.57 -15.79
N ALA A 376 -3.68 10.39 -16.92
CA ALA A 376 -3.61 11.39 -17.98
C ALA A 376 -3.50 10.74 -19.37
N LYS A 377 -4.02 11.41 -20.39
CA LYS A 377 -3.95 10.96 -21.78
C LYS A 377 -2.62 11.36 -22.43
N ASN A 378 -1.50 10.88 -21.90
CA ASN A 378 -0.16 11.07 -22.45
C ASN A 378 0.52 9.71 -22.68
N LYS A 379 1.76 9.69 -23.19
CA LYS A 379 2.51 8.45 -23.45
C LYS A 379 2.76 7.61 -22.20
N ARG A 380 2.86 8.27 -21.04
CA ARG A 380 3.09 7.65 -19.74
C ARG A 380 1.81 7.08 -19.12
N GLY A 381 0.64 7.56 -19.56
CA GLY A 381 -0.68 7.23 -19.01
C GLY A 381 -1.04 8.00 -17.73
N TRP A 382 -0.13 8.83 -17.23
CA TRP A 382 -0.28 9.55 -15.97
C TRP A 382 0.64 10.77 -15.89
N VAL A 383 0.34 11.69 -14.96
CA VAL A 383 1.15 12.86 -14.61
C VAL A 383 1.37 12.90 -13.10
N ALA A 384 2.45 13.55 -12.67
CA ALA A 384 2.61 14.00 -11.30
C ALA A 384 2.02 15.40 -11.17
N VAL A 385 1.05 15.58 -10.26
CA VAL A 385 0.61 16.90 -9.80
C VAL A 385 1.46 17.29 -8.61
N ILE A 386 1.98 18.51 -8.60
CA ILE A 386 2.92 18.99 -7.59
C ILE A 386 2.54 20.41 -7.16
N SER A 387 2.55 20.64 -5.84
CA SER A 387 2.37 21.97 -5.25
C SER A 387 3.48 22.94 -5.69
N ASP A 388 3.13 24.20 -5.97
CA ASP A 388 4.07 25.22 -6.42
C ASP A 388 3.83 26.59 -5.74
N PRO A 389 4.65 26.93 -4.72
CA PRO A 389 4.61 28.24 -4.05
C PRO A 389 4.86 29.43 -4.98
N ARG A 390 5.72 29.25 -5.99
CA ARG A 390 6.04 30.34 -6.91
C ARG A 390 4.87 30.64 -7.82
N LEU A 391 4.09 29.62 -8.20
CA LEU A 391 2.87 29.79 -8.97
C LEU A 391 1.79 30.52 -8.18
N ALA A 392 1.62 30.20 -6.88
CA ALA A 392 0.67 30.90 -6.03
C ALA A 392 1.07 32.37 -5.80
N ILE A 393 2.34 32.64 -5.50
CA ILE A 393 2.87 34.01 -5.39
C ILE A 393 2.62 34.80 -6.67
N LYS A 394 2.91 34.19 -7.83
CA LYS A 394 2.68 34.83 -9.13
C LYS A 394 1.20 35.17 -9.35
N LEU A 395 0.30 34.26 -8.99
CA LEU A 395 -1.15 34.51 -9.05
C LEU A 395 -1.51 35.75 -8.22
N LEU A 396 -1.08 35.81 -6.96
CA LEU A 396 -1.33 36.97 -6.09
C LEU A 396 -0.76 38.28 -6.65
N GLN A 397 0.45 38.24 -7.23
CA GLN A 397 1.06 39.40 -7.88
C GLN A 397 0.27 39.88 -9.10
N ASP A 398 -0.27 38.95 -9.89
CA ASP A 398 -1.06 39.27 -11.06
C ASP A 398 -2.42 39.88 -10.65
N GLU A 399 -3.05 39.37 -9.58
CA GLU A 399 -4.26 39.96 -8.99
C GLU A 399 -4.01 41.35 -8.38
N GLN A 400 -2.88 41.55 -7.69
CA GLN A 400 -2.50 42.88 -7.18
C GLN A 400 -2.37 43.90 -8.32
N LYS A 401 -1.71 43.53 -9.43
CA LYS A 401 -1.57 44.37 -10.63
C LYS A 401 -2.91 44.68 -11.29
N ALA A 402 -3.86 43.75 -11.22
CA ALA A 402 -5.23 43.95 -11.71
C ALA A 402 -6.07 44.89 -10.82
N GLY A 403 -5.52 45.39 -9.70
CA GLY A 403 -6.22 46.29 -8.78
C GLY A 403 -6.91 45.58 -7.62
N HIS A 404 -6.74 44.26 -7.49
CA HIS A 404 -7.37 43.44 -6.45
C HIS A 404 -6.52 43.33 -5.17
N GLY A 405 -5.49 44.17 -5.01
CA GLY A 405 -4.53 44.08 -3.91
C GLY A 405 -5.12 44.26 -2.51
N SER A 406 -6.30 44.87 -2.38
CA SER A 406 -7.02 45.04 -1.09
C SER A 406 -7.94 43.87 -0.74
N LEU A 407 -8.10 42.88 -1.62
CA LEU A 407 -8.87 41.69 -1.32
C LEU A 407 -8.16 40.85 -0.26
N PRO A 408 -8.90 40.17 0.65
CA PRO A 408 -8.35 39.14 1.52
C PRO A 408 -7.63 38.05 0.72
N ALA A 409 -6.48 37.58 1.23
CA ALA A 409 -5.76 36.45 0.65
C ALA A 409 -6.50 35.11 0.87
N ILE A 410 -7.30 35.04 1.93
CA ILE A 410 -8.21 33.93 2.26
C ILE A 410 -9.62 34.51 2.32
N SER A 411 -10.58 33.88 1.65
CA SER A 411 -11.96 34.39 1.52
C SER A 411 -12.94 33.82 2.53
N ARG A 412 -12.52 32.83 3.34
CA ARG A 412 -13.30 32.33 4.47
C ARG A 412 -13.55 33.46 5.47
N LYS A 413 -14.77 33.55 5.98
CA LYS A 413 -15.23 34.65 6.85
C LYS A 413 -15.78 34.16 8.19
N ASP A 414 -16.47 33.04 8.14
CA ASP A 414 -17.10 32.44 9.31
C ASP A 414 -16.02 31.60 10.05
N ASP A 415 -15.98 31.74 11.37
CA ASP A 415 -15.18 30.93 12.30
C ASP A 415 -13.65 31.11 12.26
N ILE A 416 -13.11 32.18 11.65
CA ILE A 416 -11.70 32.58 11.79
C ILE A 416 -11.54 33.72 12.82
N ASP A 417 -10.79 33.49 13.90
CA ASP A 417 -10.57 34.45 15.01
C ASP A 417 -9.29 35.31 14.85
N TYR A 418 -8.77 35.47 13.63
CA TYR A 418 -7.60 36.31 13.35
C TYR A 418 -7.77 37.18 12.09
N ASP A 419 -7.01 38.27 12.04
CA ASP A 419 -7.01 39.19 10.91
C ASP A 419 -6.42 38.53 9.67
N ILE A 420 -7.27 38.24 8.69
CA ILE A 420 -6.84 37.69 7.40
C ILE A 420 -6.09 38.76 6.61
N PRO A 421 -4.83 38.52 6.21
CA PRO A 421 -4.07 39.50 5.44
C PRO A 421 -4.65 39.67 4.03
N THR A 422 -4.62 40.89 3.52
CA THR A 422 -4.88 41.19 2.10
C THR A 422 -3.77 40.63 1.20
N ILE A 423 -4.06 40.49 -0.09
CA ILE A 423 -3.06 40.16 -1.11
C ILE A 423 -1.82 41.05 -0.98
N THR A 424 -2.01 42.37 -0.81
CA THR A 424 -0.89 43.31 -0.68
C THR A 424 -0.07 43.08 0.58
N GLN A 425 -0.70 42.76 1.71
CA GLN A 425 -0.01 42.45 2.96
C GLN A 425 0.80 41.16 2.85
N VAL A 426 0.22 40.10 2.25
CA VAL A 426 0.94 38.84 2.00
C VAL A 426 2.17 39.07 1.13
N LEU A 427 2.01 39.75 0.00
CA LEU A 427 3.12 40.05 -0.93
C LEU A 427 4.18 40.99 -0.33
N GLY A 428 3.78 41.85 0.61
CA GLY A 428 4.69 42.76 1.33
C GLY A 428 5.50 42.10 2.45
N SER A 429 5.15 40.87 2.86
CA SER A 429 5.83 40.15 3.93
C SER A 429 7.11 39.47 3.43
N MET A 430 8.28 40.07 3.71
CA MET A 430 9.58 39.49 3.34
C MET A 430 9.80 38.09 3.94
N GLY A 431 9.35 37.88 5.18
CA GLY A 431 9.46 36.58 5.87
C GLY A 431 8.63 35.49 5.18
N PHE A 432 7.38 35.80 4.84
CA PHE A 432 6.48 34.87 4.16
C PHE A 432 7.00 34.50 2.75
N MET A 433 7.52 35.49 2.02
CA MET A 433 8.11 35.27 0.69
C MET A 433 9.38 34.41 0.75
N LYS A 434 10.23 34.62 1.77
CA LYS A 434 11.42 33.80 2.00
C LYS A 434 11.03 32.35 2.32
N LEU A 435 10.09 32.16 3.25
CA LEU A 435 9.58 30.85 3.65
C LEU A 435 9.06 30.05 2.44
N ASN A 436 8.18 30.65 1.64
CA ASN A 436 7.59 29.97 0.48
C ASN A 436 8.62 29.70 -0.62
N ASN A 437 9.66 30.52 -0.76
CA ASN A 437 10.79 30.20 -1.63
C ASN A 437 11.61 29.00 -1.14
N GLU A 438 11.83 28.86 0.18
CA GLU A 438 12.48 27.69 0.77
C GLU A 438 11.64 26.42 0.58
N CYS A 439 10.31 26.49 0.77
CA CYS A 439 9.39 25.39 0.47
C CYS A 439 9.49 24.96 -1.00
N ALA A 440 9.50 25.93 -1.93
CA ALA A 440 9.65 25.64 -3.35
C ALA A 440 10.99 24.97 -3.69
N GLN A 441 12.08 25.31 -2.97
CA GLN A 441 13.37 24.65 -3.13
C GLN A 441 13.37 23.21 -2.62
N ARG A 442 12.67 22.91 -1.52
CA ARG A 442 12.46 21.54 -1.01
C ARG A 442 11.70 20.68 -2.04
N ILE A 443 10.61 21.22 -2.57
CA ILE A 443 9.82 20.57 -3.64
C ILE A 443 10.66 20.33 -4.90
N ASP A 444 11.48 21.31 -5.33
CA ASP A 444 12.40 21.13 -6.46
C ASP A 444 13.43 20.01 -6.21
N GLY A 445 13.86 19.81 -4.95
CA GLY A 445 14.70 18.68 -4.52
C GLY A 445 14.03 17.34 -4.81
N ASN A 446 12.78 17.18 -4.41
CA ASN A 446 11.98 15.98 -4.67
C ASN A 446 11.73 15.75 -6.17
N ILE A 447 11.46 16.80 -6.93
CA ILE A 447 11.35 16.71 -8.39
C ILE A 447 12.64 16.15 -8.99
N LYS A 448 13.82 16.59 -8.55
CA LYS A 448 15.11 16.05 -9.05
C LYS A 448 15.25 14.55 -8.77
N ILE A 449 14.76 14.06 -7.62
CA ILE A 449 14.73 12.64 -7.30
C ILE A 449 13.81 11.90 -8.29
N LEU A 450 12.59 12.39 -8.50
CA LEU A 450 11.64 11.79 -9.45
C LEU A 450 12.18 11.76 -10.89
N ARG A 451 12.84 12.83 -11.35
CA ARG A 451 13.53 12.82 -12.66
C ARG A 451 14.60 11.74 -12.74
N ARG A 452 15.41 11.60 -11.69
CA ARG A 452 16.54 10.66 -11.66
C ARG A 452 16.10 9.19 -11.60
N GLU A 453 15.05 8.90 -10.84
CA GLU A 453 14.62 7.54 -10.47
C GLU A 453 13.42 7.03 -11.28
N VAL A 454 12.59 7.94 -11.79
CA VAL A 454 11.33 7.64 -12.50
C VAL A 454 11.37 8.10 -13.97
N GLY A 455 12.33 8.97 -14.30
CA GLY A 455 12.43 9.54 -15.65
C GLY A 455 11.34 10.55 -15.95
N LEU A 456 10.82 11.22 -14.92
CA LEU A 456 9.78 12.24 -15.06
C LEU A 456 10.30 13.41 -15.91
N ALA A 457 9.60 13.77 -16.97
CA ALA A 457 9.91 14.93 -17.79
C ALA A 457 9.02 16.13 -17.41
N ASP A 458 9.33 17.33 -17.92
CA ASP A 458 8.49 18.51 -17.70
C ASP A 458 7.05 18.32 -18.22
N GLU A 459 6.88 17.57 -19.32
CA GLU A 459 5.56 17.20 -19.86
C GLU A 459 4.77 16.20 -18.99
N ASP A 460 5.44 15.53 -18.06
CA ASP A 460 4.84 14.60 -17.11
C ASP A 460 4.45 15.28 -15.79
N ILE A 461 4.72 16.59 -15.63
CA ILE A 461 4.49 17.34 -14.39
C ILE A 461 3.42 18.41 -14.62
N ILE A 462 2.46 18.47 -13.70
CA ILE A 462 1.50 19.54 -13.56
C ILE A 462 1.76 20.26 -12.24
N ARG A 463 1.88 21.58 -12.29
CA ARG A 463 2.09 22.42 -11.11
C ARG A 463 0.78 23.12 -10.75
N ILE A 464 0.43 23.12 -9.47
CA ILE A 464 -0.73 23.83 -8.94
C ILE A 464 -0.32 24.84 -7.86
N PRO A 465 -0.95 26.02 -7.79
CA PRO A 465 -0.62 27.00 -6.76
C PRO A 465 -0.94 26.45 -5.37
N ALA A 466 0.03 26.56 -4.46
CA ALA A 466 -0.13 26.26 -3.03
C ALA A 466 0.78 27.21 -2.23
N LEU A 467 0.37 27.63 -1.04
CA LEU A 467 1.21 28.42 -0.14
C LEU A 467 1.33 27.72 1.21
N PHE A 468 2.43 27.98 1.88
CA PHE A 468 2.76 27.42 3.19
C PHE A 468 2.97 28.54 4.21
N ASN A 469 2.70 28.25 5.47
CA ASN A 469 2.98 29.08 6.64
C ASN A 469 3.76 28.26 7.69
N ARG A 470 4.43 28.96 8.61
CA ARG A 470 4.98 28.26 9.77
C ARG A 470 3.84 27.66 10.58
N ASP A 471 4.08 26.47 11.10
CA ASP A 471 3.20 25.90 12.09
C ASP A 471 3.58 26.46 13.47
N ASP A 472 2.71 27.30 14.04
CA ASP A 472 2.93 27.91 15.35
C ASP A 472 2.80 26.89 16.50
N SER A 473 2.33 25.66 16.21
CA SER A 473 2.22 24.57 17.17
C SER A 473 3.49 23.72 17.30
N SER A 474 4.53 23.96 16.47
CA SER A 474 5.75 23.16 16.56
C SER A 474 6.63 23.60 17.75
N GLU A 475 6.95 22.65 18.64
CA GLU A 475 7.78 22.89 19.86
C GLU A 475 9.29 23.06 19.55
N GLY A 476 9.65 23.31 18.29
CA GLY A 476 11.03 23.43 17.84
C GLY A 476 11.69 24.76 18.24
N ASP A 477 13.03 24.78 18.28
CA ASP A 477 13.82 25.99 18.51
C ASP A 477 13.77 27.01 17.33
N GLY A 478 12.90 26.77 16.34
CA GLY A 478 12.73 27.57 15.13
C GLY A 478 13.80 27.36 14.06
N SER A 479 14.71 26.39 14.22
CA SER A 479 15.78 26.08 13.26
C SER A 479 15.35 25.21 12.08
N LYS A 480 14.31 24.40 12.24
CA LYS A 480 13.68 23.60 11.18
C LYS A 480 12.62 24.41 10.43
N LEU A 481 12.37 24.06 9.15
CA LEU A 481 11.44 24.79 8.30
C LEU A 481 9.98 24.57 8.71
N GLU A 482 9.62 23.35 9.13
CA GLU A 482 8.33 22.94 9.71
C GLU A 482 7.14 23.84 9.36
N VAL A 483 6.55 23.57 8.20
CA VAL A 483 5.44 24.33 7.65
C VAL A 483 4.17 23.51 7.51
N GLY A 484 3.04 24.20 7.63
CA GLY A 484 1.72 23.74 7.26
C GLY A 484 1.21 24.46 6.01
N ALA A 485 0.00 24.10 5.58
CA ALA A 485 -0.65 24.76 4.46
C ALA A 485 -1.24 26.12 4.89
N PHE A 486 -0.99 27.18 4.13
CA PHE A 486 -1.53 28.53 4.44
C PHE A 486 -3.05 28.63 4.24
N TYR A 487 -3.59 27.79 3.37
CA TYR A 487 -5.01 27.55 3.14
C TYR A 487 -5.18 26.07 2.76
N PRO A 488 -6.40 25.49 2.77
CA PRO A 488 -6.58 24.07 2.52
C PRO A 488 -5.90 23.62 1.21
N ALA A 489 -5.03 22.62 1.32
CA ALA A 489 -4.16 22.19 0.24
C ALA A 489 -4.92 21.33 -0.78
N VAL A 490 -5.32 21.91 -1.91
CA VAL A 490 -6.11 21.22 -2.96
C VAL A 490 -5.46 19.94 -3.49
N ILE A 491 -4.13 19.82 -3.42
CA ILE A 491 -3.41 18.61 -3.83
C ILE A 491 -3.77 17.39 -2.96
N ASN A 492 -4.10 17.61 -1.69
CA ASN A 492 -4.54 16.62 -0.72
C ASN A 492 -6.02 16.26 -0.99
N ASN A 493 -6.29 15.77 -2.20
CA ASN A 493 -7.62 15.41 -2.69
C ASN A 493 -7.78 13.91 -2.93
N LEU A 494 -9.02 13.43 -2.84
CA LEU A 494 -9.40 12.06 -3.15
C LEU A 494 -9.60 11.86 -4.67
N VAL A 495 -8.77 11.01 -5.29
CA VAL A 495 -8.84 10.70 -6.72
C VAL A 495 -9.82 9.56 -7.01
N LEU A 496 -11.00 9.88 -7.55
CA LEU A 496 -12.03 8.92 -7.96
C LEU A 496 -11.80 8.38 -9.38
N THR A 497 -10.67 7.70 -9.57
CA THR A 497 -10.34 7.06 -10.85
C THR A 497 -11.42 6.06 -11.29
N GLY A 498 -11.78 6.13 -12.56
CA GLY A 498 -12.99 5.48 -13.12
C GLY A 498 -14.20 6.40 -13.21
N TYR A 499 -14.15 7.58 -12.58
CA TYR A 499 -15.24 8.57 -12.55
C TYR A 499 -14.80 9.99 -12.94
N ASN A 500 -13.53 10.15 -13.35
CA ASN A 500 -12.92 11.42 -13.80
C ASN A 500 -13.16 12.59 -12.82
N THR A 501 -13.14 12.30 -11.53
CA THR A 501 -13.48 13.26 -10.47
C THR A 501 -12.41 13.22 -9.38
N CYS A 502 -12.00 14.38 -8.90
CA CYS A 502 -11.22 14.56 -7.67
C CYS A 502 -12.11 15.30 -6.67
N VAL A 503 -12.18 14.81 -5.43
CA VAL A 503 -12.86 15.52 -4.33
C VAL A 503 -11.78 16.21 -3.51
N ALA A 504 -11.76 17.54 -3.50
CA ALA A 504 -10.65 18.32 -2.98
C ALA A 504 -11.09 19.33 -1.92
N PRO A 505 -10.18 19.71 -1.00
CA PRO A 505 -10.39 20.82 -0.09
C PRO A 505 -10.76 22.10 -0.84
N ASN A 506 -11.73 22.86 -0.35
CA ASN A 506 -12.00 24.20 -0.87
C ASN A 506 -10.83 25.12 -0.47
N PRO A 507 -10.07 25.69 -1.43
CA PRO A 507 -8.88 26.48 -1.10
C PRO A 507 -9.19 27.82 -0.43
N TRP A 508 -10.44 28.30 -0.49
CA TRP A 508 -10.83 29.59 0.10
C TRP A 508 -9.89 30.73 -0.32
N GLY A 509 -9.49 30.79 -1.59
CA GLY A 509 -8.60 31.81 -2.14
C GLY A 509 -9.26 33.18 -2.31
N PRO A 510 -8.53 34.19 -2.82
CA PRO A 510 -9.09 35.50 -3.08
C PRO A 510 -10.26 35.45 -4.06
N VAL A 511 -11.37 36.11 -3.71
CA VAL A 511 -12.59 36.14 -4.54
C VAL A 511 -12.58 37.35 -5.48
N VAL A 512 -12.28 37.10 -6.74
CA VAL A 512 -12.23 38.09 -7.81
C VAL A 512 -13.48 37.94 -8.67
N GLU A 513 -14.26 39.02 -8.82
CA GLU A 513 -15.52 39.02 -9.59
C GLU A 513 -16.48 37.89 -9.19
N GLY A 514 -16.54 37.59 -7.88
CA GLY A 514 -17.41 36.55 -7.32
C GLY A 514 -16.92 35.11 -7.52
N LYS A 515 -15.67 34.91 -7.96
CA LYS A 515 -15.04 33.59 -8.10
C LYS A 515 -13.73 33.51 -7.34
N ASP A 516 -13.49 32.39 -6.69
CA ASP A 516 -12.18 32.07 -6.10
C ASP A 516 -11.13 31.87 -7.21
N ALA A 517 -10.12 32.73 -7.22
CA ALA A 517 -9.07 32.73 -8.23
C ALA A 517 -8.19 31.47 -8.17
N LEU A 518 -7.89 30.96 -6.97
CA LEU A 518 -7.12 29.72 -6.78
C LEU A 518 -7.92 28.51 -7.25
N ALA A 519 -9.16 28.36 -6.76
CA ALA A 519 -10.06 27.27 -7.13
C ALA A 519 -10.25 27.20 -8.64
N LYS A 520 -10.38 28.35 -9.30
CA LYS A 520 -10.48 28.44 -10.76
C LYS A 520 -9.23 27.93 -11.46
N VAL A 521 -8.05 28.45 -11.11
CA VAL A 521 -6.78 28.06 -11.78
C VAL A 521 -6.49 26.57 -11.58
N ILE A 522 -6.75 26.04 -10.39
CA ILE A 522 -6.51 24.62 -10.09
C ILE A 522 -7.52 23.75 -10.85
N SER A 523 -8.81 24.11 -10.87
CA SER A 523 -9.83 23.40 -11.64
C SER A 523 -9.52 23.35 -13.14
N ASP A 524 -9.14 24.50 -13.72
CA ASP A 524 -8.75 24.60 -15.13
C ASP A 524 -7.50 23.75 -15.42
N THR A 525 -6.61 23.58 -14.44
CA THR A 525 -5.39 22.78 -14.56
C THR A 525 -5.68 21.28 -14.53
N TYR A 526 -6.49 20.79 -13.59
CA TYR A 526 -6.93 19.38 -13.56
C TYR A 526 -7.79 19.03 -14.79
N ALA A 527 -8.59 19.98 -15.29
CA ALA A 527 -9.40 19.78 -16.49
C ALA A 527 -8.54 19.47 -17.73
N LYS A 528 -7.30 20.00 -17.83
CA LYS A 528 -6.37 19.71 -18.94
C LYS A 528 -5.98 18.23 -19.02
N VAL A 529 -6.03 17.51 -17.91
CA VAL A 529 -5.79 16.05 -17.86
C VAL A 529 -7.06 15.23 -17.74
N GLY A 530 -8.22 15.86 -17.92
CA GLY A 530 -9.52 15.19 -17.95
C GLY A 530 -10.12 14.90 -16.59
N MET A 531 -9.61 15.51 -15.52
CA MET A 531 -10.15 15.36 -14.16
C MET A 531 -11.02 16.57 -13.79
N LYS A 532 -12.18 16.32 -13.19
CA LYS A 532 -13.07 17.35 -12.65
C LYS A 532 -12.82 17.50 -11.16
N ILE A 533 -12.65 18.72 -10.67
CA ILE A 533 -12.56 18.97 -9.24
C ILE A 533 -13.95 19.23 -8.66
N LYS A 534 -14.23 18.62 -7.51
CA LYS A 534 -15.36 18.93 -6.64
C LYS A 534 -14.81 19.38 -5.30
N PHE A 535 -15.06 20.65 -4.98
CA PHE A 535 -14.63 21.22 -3.72
C PHE A 535 -15.60 20.85 -2.60
N ILE A 536 -15.04 20.52 -1.44
CA ILE A 536 -15.75 20.35 -0.17
C ILE A 536 -15.11 21.30 0.84
N ASP A 537 -15.93 21.94 1.66
CA ASP A 537 -15.39 22.70 2.78
C ASP A 537 -14.93 21.72 3.86
N ASP A 538 -13.63 21.70 4.10
CA ASP A 538 -13.00 20.84 5.09
C ASP A 538 -12.28 21.63 6.19
N TRP A 539 -12.47 22.96 6.26
CA TRP A 539 -11.68 23.82 7.12
C TRP A 539 -11.66 23.38 8.60
N ASP A 540 -12.82 23.44 9.28
CA ASP A 540 -12.93 23.06 10.70
C ASP A 540 -12.91 21.54 10.88
N SER A 541 -13.19 20.80 9.80
CA SER A 541 -13.21 19.35 9.84
C SER A 541 -11.80 18.75 9.76
N HIS A 542 -10.84 19.36 9.05
CA HIS A 542 -9.52 18.77 8.78
C HIS A 542 -8.40 19.82 8.67
N HIS A 543 -8.63 20.95 7.97
CA HIS A 543 -7.55 21.91 7.69
C HIS A 543 -6.91 22.54 8.94
N GLU A 544 -7.72 22.89 9.94
CA GLU A 544 -7.22 23.51 11.18
C GLU A 544 -6.26 22.59 11.95
N ASP A 545 -6.39 21.27 11.75
CA ASP A 545 -5.49 20.25 12.28
C ASP A 545 -4.44 19.80 11.25
N GLN A 546 -4.06 20.69 10.32
CA GLN A 546 -3.03 20.48 9.29
C GLN A 546 -3.31 19.36 8.26
N GLY A 547 -4.57 18.96 8.09
CA GLY A 547 -4.97 17.93 7.13
C GLY A 547 -5.74 18.42 5.92
N GLY A 548 -6.27 17.47 5.14
CA GLY A 548 -7.19 17.74 4.04
C GLY A 548 -8.10 16.54 3.73
N VAL A 549 -8.81 16.62 2.60
CA VAL A 549 -9.73 15.55 2.15
C VAL A 549 -9.02 14.22 1.99
N HIS A 550 -7.80 14.19 1.45
CA HIS A 550 -7.05 12.95 1.29
C HIS A 550 -6.70 12.36 2.66
N CYS A 551 -6.14 13.14 3.59
CA CYS A 551 -5.87 12.68 4.96
C CYS A 551 -7.12 12.10 5.67
N GLY A 552 -8.29 12.71 5.44
CA GLY A 552 -9.57 12.31 6.05
C GLY A 552 -10.27 11.12 5.37
N THR A 553 -9.75 10.62 4.26
CA THR A 553 -10.39 9.57 3.47
C THR A 553 -9.38 8.53 3.02
N ASN A 554 -9.87 7.38 2.52
CA ASN A 554 -9.01 6.46 1.76
C ASN A 554 -9.89 5.76 0.70
N SER A 555 -9.29 4.96 -0.18
CA SER A 555 -9.98 4.32 -1.29
C SER A 555 -9.55 2.88 -1.48
N ILE A 556 -10.55 2.04 -1.61
CA ILE A 556 -10.40 0.66 -2.04
C ILE A 556 -10.50 0.62 -3.56
N ARG A 557 -9.56 -0.08 -4.21
CA ARG A 557 -9.46 -0.09 -5.68
C ARG A 557 -9.43 -1.49 -6.27
N ASP A 558 -9.60 -1.54 -7.59
CA ASP A 558 -9.53 -2.73 -8.42
C ASP A 558 -8.19 -3.47 -8.24
N MET A 559 -8.24 -4.80 -8.16
CA MET A 559 -7.09 -5.68 -7.88
C MET A 559 -6.76 -6.62 -9.05
N SER A 560 -7.22 -6.30 -10.27
CA SER A 560 -7.13 -7.21 -11.42
C SER A 560 -5.79 -7.15 -12.17
N ALA A 561 -5.00 -6.09 -11.95
CA ALA A 561 -3.73 -5.86 -12.63
C ALA A 561 -2.71 -6.98 -12.36
N GLN A 562 -1.98 -7.39 -13.40
CA GLN A 562 -0.93 -8.39 -13.32
C GLN A 562 0.42 -7.71 -13.03
N TRP A 563 1.08 -8.14 -11.96
CA TRP A 563 2.37 -7.57 -11.53
C TRP A 563 3.59 -8.42 -11.93
N TRP A 564 3.36 -9.68 -12.34
CA TRP A 564 4.38 -10.71 -12.51
C TRP A 564 4.95 -10.83 -13.92
#